data_AF-A0AAU0LAU5-F1
#
_entry.id   AF-A0AAU0LAU5-F1
#
_cell.length_a   1.000
_cell.length_b   1.000
_cell.length_c   1.000
_cell.angle_alpha   90.00
_cell.angle_beta   90.00
_cell.angle_gamma   90.00
#
_symmetry.space_group_name_H-M   'P 1'
#
loop_
_entity.id
_entity.type
_entity.pdbx_description
1 polymer ?
#
loop_
_entity_poly.entity_id
_entity_poly.type
_entity_poly.pdbx_seq_one_letter_code
_entity_poly.pdbx_strand_id
1 'polypeptide(L)'
;MKHGPYIVHEFGTDAESHYSAMRGWLTAACYTSIAWPESDVRLNYDGDDYFLRGAQIRNGRRDTPGITMRCQRGQESEVMGKILRFASILGWFKRGYVDVGGYVAGSHANLYSEGQGQSTMIACGPHGFECNYLPLIRDERTRRALAFWREGLRLRQIHVGYAFLSFFKVIESQFDRSALRVAWIAEALPVLEGDAGARVRALSSEVADVGKHIYDSGRCAVAHAQFADGRGDPDVPEDRRRLEQDLTVMEALARQYIAYELGVPDEMVVHRDRDRLEAVAQFVPEPVARALREKVHVSRRSVGLQGLIVGLARWPQAPVATFSSLSLRVREVQGGKLFITASNPSDSITLGFVLDFSENRAHVILGQLNYRLSDNPMSTDDAIAVVDLRKNIIGNALLELWLPNGERLDFEVFIPVNIDIAATWKSMDAEIAMLRKKTHKRTPPVSRT
;
A
#
# COMPACT_ATOMS: atom_id res chain seq x y z
N MET A 1 -9.86 -11.44 -6.91
CA MET A 1 -10.16 -9.99 -6.78
C MET A 1 -9.33 -9.24 -7.81
N LYS A 2 -9.79 -8.12 -8.36
CA LYS A 2 -8.95 -7.31 -9.27
C LYS A 2 -8.09 -6.37 -8.43
N HIS A 3 -6.77 -6.47 -8.58
CA HIS A 3 -5.83 -5.53 -7.96
C HIS A 3 -5.79 -4.22 -8.75
N GLY A 4 -5.38 -3.12 -8.11
CA GLY A 4 -5.21 -1.84 -8.78
C GLY A 4 -3.97 -1.78 -9.68
N PRO A 5 -3.82 -0.73 -10.50
CA PRO A 5 -2.61 -0.52 -11.29
C PRO A 5 -1.42 -0.11 -10.41
N TYR A 6 -0.21 -0.25 -10.93
CA TYR A 6 0.96 0.37 -10.32
C TYR A 6 0.79 1.90 -10.24
N ILE A 7 1.06 2.49 -9.06
CA ILE A 7 0.87 3.93 -8.82
C ILE A 7 2.24 4.56 -8.60
N VAL A 8 2.62 5.50 -9.46
CA VAL A 8 3.87 6.23 -9.30
C VAL A 8 3.77 7.18 -8.12
N HIS A 9 4.79 7.17 -7.26
CA HIS A 9 4.91 8.05 -6.11
C HIS A 9 6.09 9.01 -6.34
N GLU A 10 5.82 10.31 -6.37
CA GLU A 10 6.86 11.35 -6.37
C GLU A 10 6.90 11.99 -4.98
N PHE A 11 8.08 12.07 -4.36
CA PHE A 11 8.22 12.49 -2.97
C PHE A 11 8.95 13.82 -2.82
N GLY A 12 8.64 14.56 -1.76
CA GLY A 12 9.38 15.76 -1.34
C GLY A 12 9.39 16.82 -2.43
N THR A 13 10.58 17.37 -2.72
CA THR A 13 10.77 18.52 -3.62
C THR A 13 10.17 18.33 -5.00
N ASP A 14 10.11 17.09 -5.50
CA ASP A 14 9.54 16.78 -6.81
C ASP A 14 8.02 17.03 -6.78
N ALA A 15 7.33 16.51 -5.75
CA ALA A 15 5.91 16.78 -5.52
C ALA A 15 5.65 18.27 -5.24
N GLU A 16 6.53 18.93 -4.49
CA GLU A 16 6.39 20.36 -4.17
C GLU A 16 6.50 21.27 -5.40
N SER A 17 7.40 20.93 -6.31
CA SER A 17 7.61 21.65 -7.57
C SER A 17 6.35 21.63 -8.44
N HIS A 18 5.61 20.51 -8.45
CA HIS A 18 4.39 20.37 -9.23
C HIS A 18 3.29 21.35 -8.80
N TYR A 19 2.99 21.44 -7.50
CA TYR A 19 1.91 22.35 -7.09
C TYR A 19 2.35 23.83 -7.06
N SER A 20 3.65 24.10 -6.95
CA SER A 20 4.20 25.47 -7.02
C SER A 20 4.13 26.06 -8.43
N ALA A 21 4.13 25.20 -9.46
CA ALA A 21 4.07 25.60 -10.87
C ALA A 21 2.64 25.96 -11.35
N MET A 22 1.59 25.65 -10.59
CA MET A 22 0.21 25.85 -11.02
C MET A 22 -0.62 26.65 -10.00
N ARG A 23 -1.75 27.17 -10.46
CA ARG A 23 -2.74 27.87 -9.63
C ARG A 23 -4.06 27.10 -9.57
N GLY A 24 -4.78 27.31 -8.47
CA GLY A 24 -6.10 26.73 -8.24
C GLY A 24 -6.01 25.38 -7.54
N TRP A 25 -6.19 25.41 -6.23
CA TRP A 25 -5.99 24.26 -5.35
C TRP A 25 -7.11 24.18 -4.32
N LEU A 26 -7.45 22.95 -3.95
CA LEU A 26 -8.27 22.65 -2.80
C LEU A 26 -7.47 21.69 -1.91
N THR A 27 -7.27 22.10 -0.66
CA THR A 27 -6.59 21.32 0.38
C THR A 27 -7.59 20.93 1.44
N ALA A 28 -7.77 19.63 1.65
CA ALA A 28 -8.58 19.06 2.70
C ALA A 28 -7.70 18.62 3.87
N ALA A 29 -7.95 19.10 5.08
CA ALA A 29 -7.28 18.59 6.28
C ALA A 29 -7.83 17.21 6.62
N CYS A 30 -6.93 16.30 6.95
CA CYS A 30 -7.25 14.90 7.19
C CYS A 30 -6.98 14.50 8.65
N TYR A 31 -7.87 13.69 9.21
CA TYR A 31 -7.67 12.90 10.41
C TYR A 31 -7.43 11.45 10.01
N THR A 32 -6.34 10.85 10.48
CA THR A 32 -5.94 9.52 9.99
C THR A 32 -5.59 8.58 11.12
N SER A 33 -5.87 7.28 10.94
CA SER A 33 -5.35 6.21 11.81
C SER A 33 -4.26 5.38 11.14
N ILE A 34 -3.95 5.69 9.88
CA ILE A 34 -2.94 5.01 9.08
C ILE A 34 -1.59 5.71 9.26
N ALA A 35 -0.51 5.03 8.95
CA ALA A 35 0.77 5.72 8.81
C ALA A 35 0.68 6.73 7.67
N TRP A 36 1.05 7.99 7.93
CA TRP A 36 0.98 9.08 6.95
C TRP A 36 2.39 9.43 6.45
N PRO A 37 2.57 9.86 5.18
CA PRO A 37 3.90 10.21 4.69
C PRO A 37 4.55 11.33 5.50
N GLU A 38 5.86 11.20 5.72
CA GLU A 38 6.67 12.25 6.32
C GLU A 38 6.74 13.46 5.38
N SER A 39 7.10 13.26 4.12
CA SER A 39 7.21 14.30 3.08
C SER A 39 5.97 14.37 2.20
N ASP A 40 5.80 15.47 1.45
CA ASP A 40 4.73 15.55 0.46
C ASP A 40 4.88 14.43 -0.59
N VAL A 41 3.75 13.82 -0.99
CA VAL A 41 3.72 12.75 -1.98
C VAL A 41 2.69 13.07 -3.05
N ARG A 42 3.10 13.06 -4.32
CA ARG A 42 2.18 13.11 -5.45
C ARG A 42 1.90 11.69 -5.94
N LEU A 43 0.62 11.40 -6.14
CA LEU A 43 0.09 10.13 -6.62
C LEU A 43 -0.78 10.39 -7.84
N ASN A 44 -0.61 9.61 -8.91
CA ASN A 44 -1.56 9.59 -10.02
C ASN A 44 -2.50 8.40 -9.85
N TYR A 45 -3.80 8.68 -9.62
CA TYR A 45 -4.81 7.65 -9.32
C TYR A 45 -6.11 7.92 -10.06
N ASP A 46 -6.61 6.90 -10.79
CA ASP A 46 -7.78 6.98 -11.69
C ASP A 46 -7.74 8.19 -12.66
N GLY A 47 -6.53 8.57 -13.08
CA GLY A 47 -6.28 9.68 -14.01
C GLY A 47 -6.17 11.07 -13.38
N ASP A 48 -6.36 11.21 -12.07
CA ASP A 48 -6.22 12.47 -11.34
C ASP A 48 -4.95 12.48 -10.47
N ASP A 49 -4.37 13.67 -10.27
CA ASP A 49 -3.25 13.87 -9.36
C ASP A 49 -3.74 14.21 -7.94
N TYR A 50 -3.31 13.41 -6.98
CA TYR A 50 -3.53 13.59 -5.56
C TYR A 50 -2.22 13.92 -4.87
N PHE A 51 -2.21 14.94 -4.03
CA PHE A 51 -1.05 15.33 -3.24
C PHE A 51 -1.33 15.05 -1.77
N LEU A 52 -0.68 14.06 -1.20
CA LEU A 52 -0.65 13.84 0.23
C LEU A 52 0.32 14.85 0.85
N ARG A 53 -0.19 15.75 1.68
CA ARG A 53 0.60 16.73 2.42
C ARG A 53 1.28 16.04 3.58
N GLY A 54 2.61 15.98 3.56
CA GLY A 54 3.42 15.28 4.54
C GLY A 54 3.29 15.90 5.93
N ALA A 55 3.42 15.07 6.97
CA ALA A 55 3.35 15.49 8.38
C ALA A 55 4.72 15.95 8.91
N GLN A 56 5.46 16.74 8.13
CA GLN A 56 6.78 17.25 8.50
C GLN A 56 6.69 18.19 9.71
N ILE A 57 7.79 18.28 10.47
CA ILE A 57 7.93 19.33 11.48
C ILE A 57 8.57 20.55 10.80
N ARG A 58 7.78 21.62 10.63
CA ARG A 58 8.23 22.91 10.11
C ARG A 58 8.07 23.97 11.18
N ASN A 59 9.12 24.77 11.40
CA ASN A 59 9.12 25.83 12.43
C ASN A 59 8.68 25.35 13.83
N GLY A 60 9.08 24.13 14.21
CA GLY A 60 8.74 23.53 15.51
C GLY A 60 7.30 23.06 15.66
N ARG A 61 6.49 23.07 14.58
CA ARG A 61 5.12 22.53 14.56
C ARG A 61 5.00 21.45 13.50
N ARG A 62 4.22 20.41 13.81
CA ARG A 62 3.90 19.37 12.84
C ARG A 62 2.82 19.87 11.89
N ASP A 63 3.06 19.76 10.60
CA ASP A 63 2.07 20.05 9.56
C ASP A 63 0.91 19.05 9.69
N THR A 64 -0.31 19.53 9.43
CA THR A 64 -1.52 18.71 9.46
C THR A 64 -1.56 17.84 8.19
N PRO A 65 -1.74 16.50 8.30
CA PRO A 65 -2.04 15.64 7.18
C PRO A 65 -3.15 16.23 6.31
N GLY A 66 -2.97 16.18 5.00
CA GLY A 66 -4.00 16.70 4.11
C GLY A 66 -3.92 16.09 2.73
N ILE A 67 -5.02 16.19 2.00
CA ILE A 67 -5.07 15.81 0.59
C ILE A 67 -5.31 17.08 -0.19
N THR A 68 -4.41 17.38 -1.13
CA THR A 68 -4.53 18.51 -2.04
C THR A 68 -4.80 18.00 -3.44
N MET A 69 -5.75 18.64 -4.12
CA MET A 69 -6.04 18.39 -5.53
C MET A 69 -6.18 19.72 -6.26
N ARG A 70 -5.92 19.71 -7.56
CA ARG A 70 -6.14 20.86 -8.42
C ARG A 70 -7.65 21.18 -8.45
N CYS A 71 -7.99 22.44 -8.25
CA CYS A 71 -9.38 22.89 -8.20
C CYS A 71 -9.52 24.25 -8.87
N GLN A 72 -10.34 24.33 -9.92
CA GLN A 72 -10.73 25.63 -10.47
C GLN A 72 -11.94 26.17 -9.70
N ARG A 73 -12.18 27.47 -9.83
CA ARG A 73 -13.30 28.15 -9.17
C ARG A 73 -14.62 27.54 -9.66
N GLY A 74 -15.50 27.16 -8.72
CA GLY A 74 -16.78 26.52 -9.02
C GLY A 74 -16.73 24.99 -9.14
N GLN A 75 -15.56 24.36 -8.95
CA GLN A 75 -15.39 22.90 -8.96
C GLN A 75 -15.21 22.31 -7.54
N GLU A 76 -15.37 23.11 -6.49
CA GLU A 76 -14.99 22.74 -5.12
C GLU A 76 -15.75 21.48 -4.64
N SER A 77 -17.05 21.38 -4.91
CA SER A 77 -17.86 20.21 -4.53
C SER A 77 -17.47 18.94 -5.27
N GLU A 78 -17.11 19.06 -6.55
CA GLU A 78 -16.68 17.91 -7.36
C GLU A 78 -15.33 17.38 -6.86
N VAL A 79 -14.36 18.29 -6.69
CA VAL A 79 -13.02 17.96 -6.17
C VAL A 79 -13.10 17.39 -4.77
N MET A 80 -13.93 17.98 -3.89
CA MET A 80 -14.16 17.43 -2.56
C MET A 80 -14.73 16.01 -2.62
N GLY A 81 -15.68 15.75 -3.53
CA GLY A 81 -16.18 14.40 -3.78
C GLY A 81 -15.09 13.42 -4.19
N LYS A 82 -14.13 13.85 -5.04
CA LYS A 82 -12.96 13.03 -5.41
C LYS A 82 -12.04 12.75 -4.22
N ILE A 83 -11.77 13.76 -3.39
CA ILE A 83 -10.95 13.61 -2.17
C ILE A 83 -11.60 12.63 -1.20
N LEU A 84 -12.90 12.78 -0.92
CA LEU A 84 -13.62 11.90 0.00
C LEU A 84 -13.63 10.45 -0.49
N ARG A 85 -13.83 10.22 -1.79
CA ARG A 85 -13.75 8.87 -2.37
C ARG A 85 -12.36 8.27 -2.23
N PHE A 86 -11.33 9.03 -2.57
CA PHE A 86 -9.94 8.59 -2.44
C PHE A 86 -9.56 8.30 -0.98
N ALA A 87 -9.96 9.16 -0.03
CA ALA A 87 -9.71 8.98 1.40
C ALA A 87 -10.35 7.68 1.94
N SER A 88 -11.56 7.35 1.50
CA SER A 88 -12.21 6.08 1.84
C SER A 88 -11.46 4.86 1.32
N ILE A 89 -11.00 4.90 0.07
CA ILE A 89 -10.26 3.78 -0.55
C ILE A 89 -8.89 3.64 0.11
N LEU A 90 -8.18 4.74 0.32
CA LEU A 90 -6.87 4.75 0.97
C LEU A 90 -6.94 4.24 2.40
N GLY A 91 -7.92 4.71 3.18
CA GLY A 91 -8.16 4.24 4.54
C GLY A 91 -8.38 2.73 4.59
N TRP A 92 -9.31 2.22 3.77
CA TRP A 92 -9.56 0.78 3.66
C TRP A 92 -8.30 0.00 3.30
N PHE A 93 -7.61 0.41 2.25
CA PHE A 93 -6.41 -0.27 1.75
C PHE A 93 -5.32 -0.37 2.82
N LYS A 94 -5.10 0.73 3.55
CA LYS A 94 -4.15 0.80 4.66
C LYS A 94 -4.70 0.30 6.00
N ARG A 95 -5.85 -0.40 5.98
CA ARG A 95 -6.48 -1.06 7.14
C ARG A 95 -6.76 -0.08 8.29
N GLY A 96 -7.18 1.14 7.95
CA GLY A 96 -7.55 2.20 8.89
C GLY A 96 -8.55 3.18 8.29
N TYR A 97 -8.46 4.45 8.67
CA TYR A 97 -9.27 5.52 8.09
C TYR A 97 -8.43 6.76 7.74
N VAL A 98 -8.93 7.51 6.75
CA VAL A 98 -8.52 8.87 6.41
C VAL A 98 -9.81 9.66 6.28
N ASP A 99 -10.10 10.53 7.23
CA ASP A 99 -11.33 11.31 7.31
C ASP A 99 -11.04 12.79 7.07
N VAL A 100 -11.97 13.53 6.47
CA VAL A 100 -11.77 14.95 6.11
C VAL A 100 -12.51 15.82 7.11
N GLY A 101 -11.78 16.67 7.83
CA GLY A 101 -12.35 17.60 8.81
C GLY A 101 -12.96 18.85 8.18
N GLY A 102 -12.18 19.45 7.28
CA GLY A 102 -12.55 20.66 6.56
C GLY A 102 -11.59 20.94 5.42
N TYR A 103 -11.82 22.03 4.70
CA TYR A 103 -11.02 22.36 3.52
C TYR A 103 -10.86 23.86 3.29
N VAL A 104 -9.82 24.19 2.54
CA VAL A 104 -9.58 25.51 1.99
C VAL A 104 -9.39 25.40 0.49
N ALA A 105 -9.96 26.35 -0.25
CA ALA A 105 -9.73 26.50 -1.68
C ALA A 105 -9.07 27.86 -1.96
N GLY A 106 -8.13 27.90 -2.91
CA GLY A 106 -7.43 29.13 -3.23
C GLY A 106 -6.45 29.02 -4.39
N SER A 107 -5.77 30.12 -4.69
CA SER A 107 -4.79 30.20 -5.78
C SER A 107 -3.55 29.35 -5.53
N HIS A 108 -3.20 29.08 -4.27
CA HIS A 108 -2.02 28.33 -3.84
C HIS A 108 -2.43 27.14 -2.97
N ALA A 109 -1.60 26.09 -2.97
CA ALA A 109 -1.77 24.90 -2.14
C ALA A 109 -1.44 25.22 -0.67
N ASN A 110 -2.37 25.90 0.01
CA ASN A 110 -2.20 26.27 1.41
C ASN A 110 -2.43 25.05 2.31
N LEU A 111 -1.63 24.94 3.38
CA LEU A 111 -1.91 24.00 4.46
C LEU A 111 -3.14 24.45 5.24
N TYR A 112 -3.97 23.50 5.64
CA TYR A 112 -5.16 23.72 6.46
C TYR A 112 -5.06 22.87 7.72
N SER A 113 -5.40 23.45 8.87
CA SER A 113 -5.31 22.78 10.16
C SER A 113 -6.52 23.12 11.02
N GLU A 114 -7.18 22.09 11.56
CA GLU A 114 -8.32 22.22 12.47
C GLU A 114 -7.90 22.05 13.95
N GLY A 115 -6.82 22.72 14.34
CA GLY A 115 -6.38 22.79 15.74
C GLY A 115 -5.49 21.64 16.24
N GLN A 116 -5.10 21.71 17.52
CA GLN A 116 -4.17 20.78 18.16
C GLN A 116 -4.88 19.49 18.59
N GLY A 117 -4.41 18.33 18.14
CA GLY A 117 -4.91 17.05 18.66
C GLY A 117 -4.63 15.81 17.83
N GLN A 118 -3.83 15.89 16.77
CA GLN A 118 -3.70 14.77 15.84
C GLN A 118 -2.49 13.88 16.20
N SER A 119 -2.76 12.74 16.82
CA SER A 119 -1.81 11.63 16.83
C SER A 119 -1.82 10.97 15.45
N THR A 120 -0.93 11.42 14.56
CA THR A 120 -0.68 10.72 13.30
C THR A 120 0.60 9.90 13.46
N MET A 121 0.50 8.59 13.25
CA MET A 121 1.70 7.77 13.06
C MET A 121 2.35 8.19 11.76
N ILE A 122 3.65 8.52 11.80
CA ILE A 122 4.39 8.89 10.58
C ILE A 122 5.00 7.63 9.99
N ALA A 123 4.82 7.43 8.69
CA ALA A 123 5.50 6.39 7.94
C ALA A 123 7.01 6.61 8.05
N CYS A 124 7.77 5.60 8.49
CA CYS A 124 9.18 5.77 8.80
C CYS A 124 10.00 6.11 7.54
N GLY A 125 10.62 7.29 7.55
CA GLY A 125 11.56 7.76 6.54
C GLY A 125 10.91 8.53 5.38
N PRO A 126 11.72 9.27 4.60
CA PRO A 126 11.24 10.22 3.58
C PRO A 126 10.50 9.57 2.40
N HIS A 127 10.62 8.24 2.24
CA HIS A 127 9.98 7.45 1.19
C HIS A 127 9.19 6.26 1.78
N GLY A 128 8.77 6.34 3.04
CA GLY A 128 8.16 5.20 3.75
C GLY A 128 6.69 4.92 3.43
N PHE A 129 6.03 5.75 2.61
CA PHE A 129 4.60 5.63 2.33
C PHE A 129 4.35 5.06 0.93
N GLU A 130 3.95 3.79 0.88
CA GLU A 130 3.60 3.09 -0.36
C GLU A 130 2.08 2.92 -0.46
N CYS A 131 1.48 3.16 -1.61
CA CYS A 131 0.12 2.71 -1.91
C CYS A 131 0.02 2.13 -3.33
N ASN A 132 1.08 1.48 -3.79
CA ASN A 132 1.10 0.78 -5.07
C ASN A 132 -0.08 -0.21 -5.15
N TYR A 133 -0.71 -0.31 -6.32
CA TYR A 133 -1.80 -1.25 -6.57
C TYR A 133 -3.09 -1.00 -5.76
N LEU A 134 -3.28 0.25 -5.29
CA LEU A 134 -4.53 0.72 -4.69
C LEU A 134 -5.72 0.39 -5.62
N PRO A 135 -6.77 -0.31 -5.16
CA PRO A 135 -7.82 -0.81 -6.05
C PRO A 135 -8.61 0.33 -6.70
N LEU A 136 -9.00 0.16 -7.97
CA LEU A 136 -9.87 1.09 -8.68
C LEU A 136 -11.34 0.76 -8.44
N ILE A 137 -12.02 1.56 -7.61
CA ILE A 137 -13.42 1.33 -7.26
C ILE A 137 -14.31 2.30 -8.05
N ARG A 138 -15.05 1.76 -9.03
CA ARG A 138 -15.99 2.51 -9.88
C ARG A 138 -17.46 2.28 -9.54
N ASP A 139 -17.78 1.18 -8.86
CA ASP A 139 -19.14 0.89 -8.43
C ASP A 139 -19.57 1.81 -7.27
N GLU A 140 -20.74 2.44 -7.41
CA GLU A 140 -21.27 3.39 -6.43
C GLU A 140 -21.73 2.72 -5.13
N ARG A 141 -22.20 1.46 -5.18
CA ARG A 141 -22.58 0.74 -3.96
C ARG A 141 -21.35 0.41 -3.12
N THR A 142 -20.25 0.00 -3.75
CA THR A 142 -18.96 -0.22 -3.10
C THR A 142 -18.38 1.09 -2.55
N ARG A 143 -18.42 2.19 -3.31
CA ARG A 143 -17.98 3.51 -2.82
C ARG A 143 -18.71 3.95 -1.56
N ARG A 144 -20.03 3.77 -1.52
CA ARG A 144 -20.85 4.09 -0.34
C ARG A 144 -20.50 3.20 0.85
N ALA A 145 -20.30 1.89 0.63
CA ALA A 145 -19.84 0.98 1.68
C ALA A 145 -18.51 1.45 2.30
N LEU A 146 -17.53 1.83 1.48
CA LEU A 146 -16.24 2.35 1.95
C LEU A 146 -16.37 3.72 2.66
N ALA A 147 -17.34 4.55 2.26
CA ALA A 147 -17.64 5.80 2.95
C ALA A 147 -18.19 5.56 4.37
N PHE A 148 -19.17 4.66 4.51
CA PHE A 148 -19.71 4.27 5.81
C PHE A 148 -18.69 3.56 6.69
N TRP A 149 -17.82 2.74 6.10
CA TRP A 149 -16.69 2.13 6.81
C TRP A 149 -15.74 3.19 7.41
N ARG A 150 -15.32 4.18 6.61
CA ARG A 150 -14.49 5.29 7.06
C ARG A 150 -15.15 6.06 8.21
N GLU A 151 -16.42 6.40 8.06
CA GLU A 151 -17.22 7.10 9.08
C GLU A 151 -17.30 6.29 10.39
N GLY A 152 -17.60 4.98 10.29
CA GLY A 152 -17.69 4.09 11.45
C GLY A 152 -16.37 3.98 12.22
N LEU A 153 -15.24 3.84 11.52
CA LEU A 153 -13.92 3.81 12.15
C LEU A 153 -13.58 5.11 12.85
N ARG A 154 -13.88 6.26 12.24
CA ARG A 154 -13.66 7.58 12.87
C ARG A 154 -14.46 7.72 14.15
N LEU A 155 -15.71 7.28 14.13
CA LEU A 155 -16.63 7.40 15.26
C LEU A 155 -16.43 6.36 16.35
N ARG A 156 -15.72 5.25 16.08
CA ARG A 156 -15.53 4.13 17.02
C ARG A 156 -15.10 4.56 18.42
N GLN A 157 -14.25 5.58 18.52
CA GLN A 157 -13.73 6.09 19.80
C GLN A 157 -14.49 7.33 20.31
N ILE A 158 -15.35 7.92 19.49
CA ILE A 158 -16.05 9.17 19.79
C ILE A 158 -17.50 8.88 20.24
N HIS A 159 -18.22 8.07 19.46
CA HIS A 159 -19.62 7.79 19.69
C HIS A 159 -20.02 6.39 19.19
N VAL A 160 -20.12 5.44 20.12
CA VAL A 160 -20.35 4.01 19.87
C VAL A 160 -21.62 3.76 19.03
N GLY A 161 -22.74 4.43 19.35
CA GLY A 161 -24.01 4.26 18.61
C GLY A 161 -23.92 4.66 17.13
N TYR A 162 -23.39 5.85 16.81
CA TYR A 162 -23.19 6.26 15.43
C TYR A 162 -22.13 5.42 14.71
N ALA A 163 -21.08 4.96 15.41
CA ALA A 163 -20.12 4.01 14.83
C ALA A 163 -20.80 2.69 14.43
N PHE A 164 -21.63 2.13 15.33
CA PHE A 164 -22.41 0.93 15.07
C PHE A 164 -23.32 1.12 13.85
N LEU A 165 -24.09 2.22 13.83
CA LEU A 165 -24.98 2.53 12.73
C LEU A 165 -24.23 2.67 11.40
N SER A 166 -23.03 3.26 11.41
CA SER A 166 -22.20 3.41 10.21
C SER A 166 -21.77 2.04 9.66
N PHE A 167 -21.28 1.14 10.51
CA PHE A 167 -20.96 -0.22 10.08
C PHE A 167 -22.20 -1.00 9.64
N PHE A 168 -23.33 -0.82 10.30
CA PHE A 168 -24.60 -1.42 9.86
C PHE A 168 -25.01 -0.92 8.47
N LYS A 169 -24.85 0.37 8.17
CA LYS A 169 -25.13 0.97 6.85
C LYS A 169 -24.27 0.38 5.73
N VAL A 170 -23.06 -0.12 6.02
CA VAL A 170 -22.23 -0.86 5.04
C VAL A 170 -23.01 -2.03 4.47
N ILE A 171 -23.66 -2.81 5.34
CA ILE A 171 -24.42 -4.00 4.96
C ILE A 171 -25.81 -3.57 4.47
N GLU A 172 -26.50 -2.69 5.21
CA GLU A 172 -27.86 -2.26 4.91
C GLU A 172 -28.02 -1.68 3.51
N SER A 173 -27.07 -0.87 3.06
CA SER A 173 -27.11 -0.21 1.75
C SER A 173 -27.00 -1.16 0.55
N GLN A 174 -26.79 -2.45 0.80
CA GLN A 174 -26.53 -3.47 -0.23
C GLN A 174 -27.71 -4.42 -0.44
N PHE A 175 -28.69 -4.41 0.48
CA PHE A 175 -29.87 -5.28 0.44
C PHE A 175 -31.17 -4.47 0.41
N ASP A 176 -31.98 -4.71 -0.62
CA ASP A 176 -33.31 -4.08 -0.76
C ASP A 176 -34.37 -4.67 0.19
N ARG A 177 -34.14 -5.88 0.72
CA ARG A 177 -35.08 -6.61 1.60
C ARG A 177 -34.43 -6.97 2.93
N SER A 178 -35.12 -6.67 4.04
CA SER A 178 -34.65 -6.96 5.41
C SER A 178 -34.42 -8.45 5.67
N ALA A 179 -35.27 -9.33 5.13
CA ALA A 179 -35.14 -10.78 5.33
C ALA A 179 -33.83 -11.34 4.76
N LEU A 180 -33.39 -10.89 3.57
CA LEU A 180 -32.12 -11.31 2.98
C LEU A 180 -30.93 -10.84 3.81
N ARG A 181 -31.02 -9.66 4.40
CA ARG A 181 -29.99 -9.11 5.27
C ARG A 181 -29.83 -9.91 6.56
N VAL A 182 -30.94 -10.26 7.21
CA VAL A 182 -30.92 -11.08 8.44
C VAL A 182 -30.35 -12.46 8.13
N ALA A 183 -30.75 -13.07 7.01
CA ALA A 183 -30.20 -14.36 6.57
C ALA A 183 -28.69 -14.29 6.33
N TRP A 184 -28.21 -13.25 5.63
CA TRP A 184 -26.78 -13.05 5.40
C TRP A 184 -25.99 -12.84 6.70
N ILE A 185 -26.52 -12.02 7.63
CA ILE A 185 -25.88 -11.82 8.94
C ILE A 185 -25.76 -13.17 9.66
N ALA A 186 -26.84 -13.97 9.71
CA ALA A 186 -26.83 -15.27 10.37
C ALA A 186 -25.78 -16.23 9.77
N GLU A 187 -25.61 -16.22 8.45
CA GLU A 187 -24.59 -17.01 7.74
C GLU A 187 -23.16 -16.51 7.96
N ALA A 188 -22.97 -15.19 8.11
CA ALA A 188 -21.65 -14.59 8.30
C ALA A 188 -21.14 -14.65 9.75
N LEU A 189 -22.00 -14.82 10.75
CA LEU A 189 -21.60 -14.86 12.17
C LEU A 189 -20.59 -15.99 12.52
N PRO A 190 -20.76 -17.25 12.03
CA PRO A 190 -19.86 -18.35 12.39
C PRO A 190 -18.43 -18.20 11.87
N VAL A 191 -18.21 -17.41 10.82
CA VAL A 191 -16.88 -17.20 10.22
C VAL A 191 -16.10 -16.06 10.90
N LEU A 192 -16.70 -15.35 11.85
CA LEU A 192 -16.03 -14.27 12.57
C LEU A 192 -15.01 -14.82 13.56
N GLU A 193 -13.80 -14.25 13.52
CA GLU A 193 -12.68 -14.63 14.40
C GLU A 193 -12.38 -13.55 15.45
N GLY A 194 -11.42 -13.83 16.34
CA GLY A 194 -10.95 -12.88 17.36
C GLY A 194 -12.04 -12.46 18.35
N ASP A 195 -12.01 -11.17 18.72
CA ASP A 195 -12.96 -10.57 19.68
C ASP A 195 -14.41 -10.64 19.20
N ALA A 196 -14.64 -10.48 17.89
CA ALA A 196 -15.97 -10.61 17.29
C ALA A 196 -16.50 -12.04 17.43
N GLY A 197 -15.69 -13.04 17.05
CA GLY A 197 -16.04 -14.45 17.24
C GLY A 197 -16.28 -14.83 18.72
N ALA A 198 -15.47 -14.26 19.63
CA ALA A 198 -15.67 -14.45 21.07
C ALA A 198 -17.01 -13.88 21.55
N ARG A 199 -17.38 -12.68 21.09
CA ARG A 199 -18.68 -12.06 21.41
C ARG A 199 -19.85 -12.85 20.83
N VAL A 200 -19.75 -13.36 19.60
CA VAL A 200 -20.78 -14.22 19.00
C VAL A 200 -21.01 -15.49 19.82
N ARG A 201 -19.94 -16.14 20.29
CA ARG A 201 -20.05 -17.30 21.18
C ARG A 201 -20.72 -16.96 22.51
N ALA A 202 -20.40 -15.82 23.11
CA ALA A 202 -21.05 -15.35 24.33
C ALA A 202 -22.56 -15.12 24.11
N LEU A 203 -22.94 -14.38 23.06
CA LEU A 203 -24.34 -14.12 22.70
C LEU A 203 -25.13 -15.40 22.44
N SER A 204 -24.51 -16.43 21.84
CA SER A 204 -25.17 -17.71 21.58
C SER A 204 -25.63 -18.44 22.85
N SER A 205 -25.10 -18.08 24.02
CA SER A 205 -25.54 -18.59 25.32
C SER A 205 -26.61 -17.72 26.00
N GLU A 206 -26.79 -16.48 25.54
CA GLU A 206 -27.68 -15.47 26.15
C GLU A 206 -28.99 -15.30 25.37
N VAL A 207 -28.94 -15.43 24.04
CA VAL A 207 -30.08 -15.19 23.14
C VAL A 207 -30.31 -16.35 22.18
N ALA A 208 -31.57 -16.63 21.88
CA ALA A 208 -31.96 -17.72 20.99
C ALA A 208 -31.59 -17.47 19.52
N ASP A 209 -31.58 -16.19 19.09
CA ASP A 209 -31.24 -15.78 17.72
C ASP A 209 -30.27 -14.59 17.76
N VAL A 210 -28.98 -14.90 17.64
CA VAL A 210 -27.89 -13.92 17.63
C VAL A 210 -27.99 -12.99 16.42
N GLY A 211 -28.37 -13.52 15.26
CA GLY A 211 -28.49 -12.74 14.02
C GLY A 211 -29.57 -11.67 14.13
N LYS A 212 -30.74 -12.06 14.65
CA LYS A 212 -31.82 -11.12 14.95
C LYS A 212 -31.43 -10.12 16.04
N HIS A 213 -30.78 -10.55 17.11
CA HIS A 213 -30.29 -9.64 18.16
C HIS A 213 -29.38 -8.54 17.60
N ILE A 214 -28.38 -8.91 16.79
CA ILE A 214 -27.45 -7.96 16.18
C ILE A 214 -28.16 -7.02 15.18
N TYR A 215 -29.11 -7.55 14.41
CA TYR A 215 -29.91 -6.75 13.48
C TYR A 215 -30.79 -5.72 14.22
N ASP A 216 -31.50 -6.16 15.26
CA ASP A 216 -32.36 -5.30 16.08
C ASP A 216 -31.53 -4.23 16.80
N SER A 217 -30.37 -4.60 17.37
CA SER A 217 -29.41 -3.67 17.95
C SER A 217 -28.97 -2.59 16.97
N GLY A 218 -28.73 -2.94 15.70
CA GLY A 218 -28.37 -1.96 14.66
C GLY A 218 -29.45 -0.96 14.33
N ARG A 219 -30.71 -1.38 14.32
CA ARG A 219 -31.84 -0.47 14.11
C ARG A 219 -32.09 0.43 15.31
N CYS A 220 -31.81 -0.06 16.52
CA CYS A 220 -32.02 0.67 17.76
C CYS A 220 -30.82 1.53 18.20
N ALA A 221 -29.66 1.42 17.54
CA ALA A 221 -28.41 2.06 17.98
C ALA A 221 -28.45 3.60 18.07
N VAL A 222 -29.36 4.28 17.36
CA VAL A 222 -29.44 5.77 17.35
C VAL A 222 -30.87 6.34 17.20
N ALA A 223 -31.78 5.72 16.44
CA ALA A 223 -32.87 6.50 15.83
C ALA A 223 -34.33 6.00 16.00
N HIS A 224 -34.60 4.92 16.72
CA HIS A 224 -35.98 4.49 16.94
C HIS A 224 -36.30 4.37 18.43
N ALA A 225 -36.49 5.53 19.06
CA ALA A 225 -37.11 5.71 20.37
C ALA A 225 -38.60 5.30 20.35
N GLN A 226 -38.92 4.07 19.93
CA GLN A 226 -40.14 3.46 20.41
C GLN A 226 -39.84 3.04 21.85
N PHE A 227 -40.17 3.95 22.78
CA PHE A 227 -40.06 3.82 24.23
C PHE A 227 -40.76 2.59 24.84
N ALA A 228 -41.33 1.70 24.03
CA ALA A 228 -42.06 0.53 24.50
C ALA A 228 -41.14 -0.51 25.18
N ASP A 229 -39.83 -0.51 24.87
CA ASP A 229 -38.94 -1.63 25.21
C ASP A 229 -37.73 -1.24 26.08
N GLY A 230 -37.57 0.05 26.43
CA GLY A 230 -36.50 0.53 27.32
C GLY A 230 -35.06 0.30 26.82
N ARG A 231 -34.84 0.15 25.51
CA ARG A 231 -33.51 -0.16 24.97
C ARG A 231 -32.72 1.10 24.62
N GLY A 232 -31.60 1.32 25.32
CA GLY A 232 -30.52 2.21 24.90
C GLY A 232 -30.51 3.55 25.61
N ASP A 233 -30.44 3.55 26.95
CA ASP A 233 -30.17 4.76 27.71
C ASP A 233 -28.65 5.03 27.74
N PRO A 234 -28.15 6.15 27.16
CA PRO A 234 -26.73 6.47 27.16
C PRO A 234 -26.15 6.72 28.56
N ASP A 235 -27.01 7.00 29.55
CA ASP A 235 -26.63 7.17 30.95
C ASP A 235 -26.62 5.85 31.74
N VAL A 236 -27.05 4.73 31.13
CA VAL A 236 -26.95 3.37 31.71
C VAL A 236 -25.65 2.70 31.25
N PRO A 237 -24.66 2.49 32.16
CA PRO A 237 -23.36 1.92 31.79
C PRO A 237 -23.43 0.51 31.20
N GLU A 238 -24.42 -0.30 31.57
CA GLU A 238 -24.64 -1.65 31.06
C GLU A 238 -25.03 -1.63 29.58
N ASP A 239 -25.93 -0.71 29.19
CA ASP A 239 -26.38 -0.54 27.81
C ASP A 239 -25.22 -0.08 26.91
N ARG A 240 -24.40 0.84 27.43
CA ARG A 240 -23.18 1.28 26.75
C ARG A 240 -22.19 0.13 26.55
N ARG A 241 -21.90 -0.64 27.59
CA ARG A 241 -20.98 -1.80 27.52
C ARG A 241 -21.49 -2.86 26.54
N ARG A 242 -22.79 -3.17 26.56
CA ARG A 242 -23.40 -4.09 25.59
C ARG A 242 -23.20 -3.61 24.16
N LEU A 243 -23.47 -2.33 23.88
CA LEU A 243 -23.33 -1.76 22.55
C LEU A 243 -21.86 -1.72 22.09
N GLU A 244 -20.91 -1.43 22.99
CA GLU A 244 -19.47 -1.47 22.70
C GLU A 244 -18.99 -2.90 22.35
N GLN A 245 -19.51 -3.91 23.02
CA GLN A 245 -19.21 -5.31 22.69
C GLN A 245 -19.80 -5.71 21.33
N ASP A 246 -21.08 -5.39 21.10
CA ASP A 246 -21.77 -5.73 19.85
C ASP A 246 -21.19 -4.94 18.66
N LEU A 247 -20.65 -3.73 18.87
CA LEU A 247 -19.95 -2.94 17.85
C LEU A 247 -18.80 -3.73 17.21
N THR A 248 -18.07 -4.53 17.99
CA THR A 248 -16.95 -5.34 17.46
C THR A 248 -17.44 -6.42 16.50
N VAL A 249 -18.64 -6.98 16.74
CA VAL A 249 -19.28 -7.92 15.81
C VAL A 249 -19.73 -7.19 14.54
N MET A 250 -20.38 -6.03 14.67
CA MET A 250 -20.86 -5.27 13.52
C MET A 250 -19.72 -4.75 12.64
N GLU A 251 -18.63 -4.28 13.23
CA GLU A 251 -17.41 -3.91 12.48
C GLU A 251 -16.85 -5.11 11.71
N ALA A 252 -16.76 -6.28 12.35
CA ALA A 252 -16.23 -7.48 11.71
C ALA A 252 -17.12 -7.94 10.55
N LEU A 253 -18.45 -7.90 10.71
CA LEU A 253 -19.41 -8.17 9.62
C LEU A 253 -19.25 -7.18 8.45
N ALA A 254 -19.13 -5.88 8.74
CA ALA A 254 -18.93 -4.86 7.71
C ALA A 254 -17.61 -5.07 6.94
N ARG A 255 -16.52 -5.41 7.66
CA ARG A 255 -15.23 -5.77 7.06
C ARG A 255 -15.35 -7.02 6.19
N GLN A 256 -16.01 -8.07 6.69
CA GLN A 256 -16.24 -9.32 5.96
C GLN A 256 -16.99 -9.04 4.65
N TYR A 257 -18.05 -8.23 4.71
CA TYR A 257 -18.86 -7.86 3.54
C TYR A 257 -18.01 -7.14 2.49
N ILE A 258 -17.26 -6.11 2.87
CA ILE A 258 -16.43 -5.34 1.93
C ILE A 258 -15.33 -6.21 1.32
N ALA A 259 -14.66 -7.03 2.15
CA ALA A 259 -13.56 -7.86 1.69
C ALA A 259 -14.02 -8.98 0.75
N TYR A 260 -15.05 -9.74 1.12
CA TYR A 260 -15.40 -10.97 0.42
C TYR A 260 -16.58 -10.83 -0.54
N GLU A 261 -17.64 -10.12 -0.15
CA GLU A 261 -18.83 -9.94 -1.00
C GLU A 261 -18.59 -8.87 -2.07
N LEU A 262 -18.02 -7.73 -1.67
CA LEU A 262 -17.67 -6.64 -2.60
C LEU A 262 -16.30 -6.86 -3.27
N GLY A 263 -15.51 -7.81 -2.77
CA GLY A 263 -14.22 -8.19 -3.37
C GLY A 263 -13.16 -7.08 -3.35
N VAL A 264 -13.20 -6.18 -2.36
CA VAL A 264 -12.26 -5.05 -2.26
C VAL A 264 -11.03 -5.47 -1.44
N PRO A 265 -9.85 -5.61 -2.08
CA PRO A 265 -8.64 -6.02 -1.36
C PRO A 265 -8.09 -4.87 -0.49
N ASP A 266 -7.49 -5.24 0.64
CA ASP A 266 -6.58 -4.36 1.38
C ASP A 266 -5.12 -4.61 0.97
N GLU A 267 -4.18 -3.84 1.51
CA GLU A 267 -2.76 -3.96 1.19
C GLU A 267 -2.18 -5.35 1.46
N MET A 268 -2.65 -6.05 2.51
CA MET A 268 -2.17 -7.39 2.84
C MET A 268 -2.67 -8.42 1.84
N VAL A 269 -3.92 -8.30 1.41
CA VAL A 269 -4.49 -9.14 0.35
C VAL A 269 -3.77 -8.91 -0.97
N VAL A 270 -3.49 -7.64 -1.33
CA VAL A 270 -2.69 -7.33 -2.53
C VAL A 270 -1.29 -7.94 -2.41
N HIS A 271 -0.62 -7.79 -1.28
CA HIS A 271 0.71 -8.36 -1.07
C HIS A 271 0.73 -9.89 -1.16
N ARG A 272 -0.35 -10.56 -0.70
CA ARG A 272 -0.47 -12.02 -0.67
C ARG A 272 -0.92 -12.64 -2.00
N ASP A 273 -1.84 -11.98 -2.71
CA ASP A 273 -2.57 -12.65 -3.80
C ASP A 273 -2.26 -12.07 -5.19
N ARG A 274 -1.62 -10.91 -5.29
CA ARG A 274 -1.33 -10.29 -6.59
C ARG A 274 -0.34 -11.11 -7.40
N ASP A 275 -0.65 -11.29 -8.69
CA ASP A 275 0.30 -11.79 -9.68
C ASP A 275 1.38 -10.72 -9.93
N ARG A 276 2.58 -10.93 -9.37
CA ARG A 276 3.73 -10.03 -9.58
C ARG A 276 4.31 -10.16 -10.98
N LEU A 277 4.07 -11.28 -11.67
CA LEU A 277 4.64 -11.59 -12.98
C LEU A 277 3.77 -11.06 -14.13
N GLU A 278 2.62 -10.45 -13.84
CA GLU A 278 1.79 -9.78 -14.86
C GLU A 278 2.60 -8.77 -15.68
N ALA A 279 3.50 -8.03 -15.03
CA ALA A 279 4.38 -7.05 -15.68
C ALA A 279 5.27 -7.65 -16.78
N VAL A 280 5.63 -8.94 -16.68
CA VAL A 280 6.46 -9.65 -17.66
C VAL A 280 5.66 -10.49 -18.66
N ALA A 281 4.33 -10.53 -18.56
CA ALA A 281 3.47 -11.38 -19.37
C ALA A 281 3.64 -11.14 -20.88
N GLN A 282 3.88 -9.90 -21.31
CA GLN A 282 4.10 -9.60 -22.73
C GLN A 282 5.43 -10.12 -23.29
N PHE A 283 6.41 -10.43 -22.43
CA PHE A 283 7.71 -10.95 -22.84
C PHE A 283 7.78 -12.47 -22.77
N VAL A 284 6.87 -13.12 -22.03
CA VAL A 284 6.80 -14.57 -21.88
C VAL A 284 5.56 -15.08 -22.62
N PRO A 285 5.71 -15.84 -23.73
CA PRO A 285 4.56 -16.32 -24.48
C PRO A 285 3.57 -17.08 -23.60
N GLU A 286 2.26 -16.81 -23.73
CA GLU A 286 1.23 -17.42 -22.87
C GLU A 286 1.28 -18.96 -22.81
N PRO A 287 1.52 -19.71 -23.91
CA PRO A 287 1.70 -21.16 -23.83
C PRO A 287 2.87 -21.57 -22.93
N VAL A 288 3.94 -20.76 -22.91
CA VAL A 288 5.11 -20.97 -22.05
C VAL A 288 4.80 -20.62 -20.60
N ALA A 289 4.15 -19.48 -20.36
CA ALA A 289 3.72 -19.09 -19.02
C ALA A 289 2.81 -20.16 -18.38
N ARG A 290 1.86 -20.69 -19.15
CA ARG A 290 0.99 -21.81 -18.71
C ARG A 290 1.79 -23.07 -18.38
N ALA A 291 2.70 -23.49 -19.26
CA ALA A 291 3.55 -24.65 -19.02
C ALA A 291 4.39 -24.48 -17.74
N LEU A 292 4.90 -23.26 -17.48
CA LEU A 292 5.64 -22.96 -16.25
C LEU A 292 4.74 -23.04 -14.99
N ARG A 293 3.51 -22.50 -15.04
CA ARG A 293 2.51 -22.62 -13.96
C ARG A 293 2.21 -24.09 -13.64
N GLU A 294 2.09 -24.92 -14.67
CA GLU A 294 1.85 -26.37 -14.57
C GLU A 294 3.12 -27.18 -14.24
N LYS A 295 4.26 -26.51 -14.04
CA LYS A 295 5.59 -27.11 -13.75
C LYS A 295 6.06 -28.08 -14.84
N VAL A 296 5.58 -27.89 -16.07
CA VAL A 296 6.01 -28.62 -17.27
C VAL A 296 7.38 -28.08 -17.70
N HIS A 297 8.21 -28.98 -18.25
CA HIS A 297 9.52 -28.58 -18.75
C HIS A 297 9.41 -27.62 -19.94
N VAL A 298 10.14 -26.52 -19.88
CA VAL A 298 10.19 -25.49 -20.92
C VAL A 298 11.66 -25.23 -21.29
N SER A 299 11.93 -25.10 -22.59
CA SER A 299 13.25 -24.71 -23.07
C SER A 299 13.58 -23.26 -22.73
N ARG A 300 14.82 -22.98 -22.30
CA ARG A 300 15.28 -21.62 -21.99
C ARG A 300 15.08 -20.64 -23.14
N ARG A 301 15.17 -21.12 -24.39
CA ARG A 301 15.06 -20.29 -25.59
C ARG A 301 13.61 -19.82 -25.87
N SER A 302 12.60 -20.51 -25.36
CA SER A 302 11.19 -20.17 -25.62
C SER A 302 10.61 -19.15 -24.64
N VAL A 303 11.34 -18.80 -23.57
CA VAL A 303 10.86 -17.90 -22.49
C VAL A 303 10.74 -16.44 -22.92
N GLY A 304 11.44 -15.99 -23.97
CA GLY A 304 11.33 -14.62 -24.50
C GLY A 304 12.01 -13.51 -23.69
N LEU A 305 12.54 -13.80 -22.49
CA LEU A 305 13.29 -12.84 -21.66
C LEU A 305 14.78 -12.70 -22.04
N GLN A 306 15.27 -13.52 -22.96
CA GLN A 306 16.69 -13.56 -23.30
C GLN A 306 17.12 -12.26 -24.01
N GLY A 307 18.09 -11.56 -23.44
CA GLY A 307 18.64 -10.32 -24.00
C GLY A 307 17.80 -9.07 -23.69
N LEU A 308 16.67 -9.20 -22.98
CA LEU A 308 15.82 -8.07 -22.63
C LEU A 308 16.61 -7.05 -21.79
N ILE A 309 16.58 -5.78 -22.20
CA ILE A 309 17.25 -4.69 -21.49
C ILE A 309 16.30 -4.12 -20.44
N VAL A 310 16.74 -4.05 -19.19
CA VAL A 310 15.95 -3.59 -18.06
C VAL A 310 16.76 -2.63 -17.19
N GLY A 311 16.08 -1.74 -16.47
CA GLY A 311 16.67 -1.02 -15.35
C GLY A 311 16.43 -1.77 -14.04
N LEU A 312 17.36 -1.69 -13.08
CA LEU A 312 17.09 -2.11 -11.70
C LEU A 312 17.07 -0.87 -10.79
N ALA A 313 15.95 -0.70 -10.10
CA ALA A 313 15.67 0.41 -9.22
C ALA A 313 15.43 -0.06 -7.78
N ARG A 314 15.69 0.84 -6.84
CA ARG A 314 15.14 0.79 -5.49
C ARG A 314 13.93 1.70 -5.47
N TRP A 315 12.74 1.17 -5.22
CA TRP A 315 11.54 1.99 -5.11
C TRP A 315 11.70 3.05 -4.00
N PRO A 316 11.24 4.30 -4.20
CA PRO A 316 10.59 4.87 -5.40
C PRO A 316 11.58 5.51 -6.40
N GLN A 317 12.87 5.28 -6.25
CA GLN A 317 13.93 5.99 -6.96
C GLN A 317 14.21 5.38 -8.33
N ALA A 318 14.63 6.21 -9.29
CA ALA A 318 15.06 5.75 -10.60
C ALA A 318 16.34 4.89 -10.52
N PRO A 319 16.57 3.99 -11.49
CA PRO A 319 17.81 3.24 -11.59
C PRO A 319 19.04 4.17 -11.64
N VAL A 320 20.06 3.87 -10.84
CA VAL A 320 21.37 4.51 -10.97
C VAL A 320 22.05 4.09 -12.27
N ALA A 321 23.02 4.87 -12.75
CA ALA A 321 23.68 4.64 -14.05
C ALA A 321 24.15 3.19 -14.25
N THR A 322 24.81 2.60 -13.25
CA THR A 322 25.30 1.21 -13.23
C THR A 322 24.18 0.18 -13.49
N PHE A 323 22.96 0.47 -13.05
CA PHE A 323 21.81 -0.43 -13.13
C PHE A 323 20.75 0.02 -14.15
N SER A 324 21.05 1.04 -14.95
CA SER A 324 20.10 1.62 -15.91
C SER A 324 19.86 0.77 -17.16
N SER A 325 20.81 -0.09 -17.51
CA SER A 325 20.77 -0.90 -18.74
C SER A 325 21.39 -2.27 -18.49
N LEU A 326 20.62 -3.18 -17.89
CA LEU A 326 21.01 -4.55 -17.61
C LEU A 326 20.40 -5.49 -18.64
N SER A 327 21.18 -6.41 -19.19
CA SER A 327 20.68 -7.46 -20.09
C SER A 327 20.32 -8.71 -19.31
N LEU A 328 19.07 -9.16 -19.46
CA LEU A 328 18.56 -10.38 -18.85
C LEU A 328 19.03 -11.63 -19.60
N ARG A 329 19.37 -12.69 -18.86
CA ARG A 329 19.67 -14.02 -19.38
C ARG A 329 18.98 -15.08 -18.54
N VAL A 330 18.30 -16.03 -19.19
CA VAL A 330 17.68 -17.16 -18.52
C VAL A 330 18.75 -18.22 -18.27
N ARG A 331 19.11 -18.43 -17.01
CA ARG A 331 20.13 -19.41 -16.61
C ARG A 331 19.57 -20.79 -16.48
N GLU A 332 18.39 -20.92 -15.90
CA GLU A 332 17.80 -22.21 -15.59
C GLU A 332 16.28 -22.12 -15.53
N VAL A 333 15.62 -23.23 -15.85
CA VAL A 333 14.17 -23.41 -15.72
C VAL A 333 13.96 -24.69 -14.94
N GLN A 334 13.38 -24.60 -13.75
CA GLN A 334 13.18 -25.76 -12.88
C GLN A 334 11.91 -25.59 -12.05
N GLY A 335 11.02 -26.59 -12.08
CA GLY A 335 9.85 -26.66 -11.20
C GLY A 335 8.89 -25.46 -11.28
N GLY A 336 8.74 -24.86 -12.47
CA GLY A 336 7.93 -23.64 -12.68
C GLY A 336 8.65 -22.33 -12.33
N LYS A 337 9.93 -22.39 -11.96
CA LYS A 337 10.76 -21.23 -11.62
C LYS A 337 11.75 -20.93 -12.75
N LEU A 338 11.89 -19.65 -13.07
CA LEU A 338 12.91 -19.13 -13.98
C LEU A 338 14.02 -18.46 -13.18
N PHE A 339 15.22 -19.01 -13.25
CA PHE A 339 16.40 -18.37 -12.69
C PHE A 339 17.00 -17.47 -13.77
N ILE A 340 16.96 -16.17 -13.51
CA ILE A 340 17.44 -15.14 -14.44
C ILE A 340 18.63 -14.40 -13.84
N THR A 341 19.54 -13.98 -14.71
CA THR A 341 20.63 -13.08 -14.33
C THR A 341 20.55 -11.80 -15.14
N ALA A 342 20.71 -10.66 -14.49
CA ALA A 342 20.86 -9.36 -15.13
C ALA A 342 22.33 -8.95 -15.10
N SER A 343 22.91 -8.62 -16.25
CA SER A 343 24.31 -8.20 -16.36
C SER A 343 24.40 -6.82 -17.02
N ASN A 344 25.28 -5.97 -16.51
CA ASN A 344 25.54 -4.67 -17.13
C ASN A 344 26.35 -4.82 -18.44
N PRO A 345 26.45 -3.77 -19.28
CA PRO A 345 27.08 -3.88 -20.60
C PRO A 345 28.56 -4.23 -20.55
N SER A 346 29.27 -3.87 -19.47
CA SER A 346 30.67 -4.22 -19.23
C SER A 346 30.88 -5.63 -18.67
N ASP A 347 29.80 -6.36 -18.36
CA ASP A 347 29.77 -7.69 -17.70
C ASP A 347 30.55 -7.72 -16.36
N SER A 348 30.79 -6.54 -15.76
CA SER A 348 31.43 -6.40 -14.44
C SER A 348 30.48 -6.81 -13.32
N ILE A 349 29.16 -6.66 -13.52
CA ILE A 349 28.13 -6.98 -12.52
C ILE A 349 27.22 -8.07 -13.05
N THR A 350 26.84 -9.00 -12.17
CA THR A 350 25.79 -9.98 -12.44
C THR A 350 24.89 -10.12 -11.23
N LEU A 351 23.59 -9.90 -11.41
CA LEU A 351 22.58 -9.96 -10.36
C LEU A 351 21.61 -11.10 -10.64
N GLY A 352 21.38 -11.98 -9.66
CA GLY A 352 20.48 -13.13 -9.79
C GLY A 352 19.08 -12.88 -9.25
N PHE A 353 18.07 -13.34 -9.97
CA PHE A 353 16.65 -13.28 -9.59
C PHE A 353 15.93 -14.57 -9.94
N VAL A 354 14.79 -14.82 -9.27
CA VAL A 354 13.89 -15.94 -9.56
C VAL A 354 12.51 -15.39 -9.89
N LEU A 355 11.94 -15.82 -11.01
CA LEU A 355 10.52 -15.63 -11.32
C LEU A 355 9.80 -16.95 -11.12
N ASP A 356 8.95 -17.03 -10.10
CA ASP A 356 8.17 -18.23 -9.76
C ASP A 356 6.77 -18.14 -10.37
N PHE A 357 6.57 -18.82 -11.50
CA PHE A 357 5.27 -18.87 -12.16
C PHE A 357 4.28 -19.75 -11.43
N SER A 358 4.72 -20.66 -10.56
CA SER A 358 3.80 -21.51 -9.80
C SER A 358 3.10 -20.75 -8.68
N GLU A 359 3.75 -19.71 -8.14
CA GLU A 359 3.21 -18.88 -7.06
C GLU A 359 2.97 -17.42 -7.49
N ASN A 360 3.26 -17.09 -8.75
CA ASN A 360 3.23 -15.73 -9.30
C ASN A 360 4.08 -14.72 -8.51
N ARG A 361 5.26 -15.17 -8.05
CA ARG A 361 6.19 -14.40 -7.21
C ARG A 361 7.49 -14.08 -7.94
N ALA A 362 8.17 -13.03 -7.47
CA ALA A 362 9.49 -12.64 -7.94
C ALA A 362 10.41 -12.45 -6.73
N HIS A 363 11.57 -13.11 -6.75
CA HIS A 363 12.52 -13.10 -5.63
C HIS A 363 13.92 -12.65 -6.06
N VAL A 364 14.64 -12.05 -5.12
CA VAL A 364 16.05 -11.67 -5.28
C VAL A 364 16.94 -12.77 -4.70
N ILE A 365 17.99 -13.17 -5.42
CA ILE A 365 18.97 -14.15 -4.93
C ILE A 365 20.17 -13.40 -4.36
N LEU A 366 20.15 -13.11 -3.05
CA LEU A 366 21.22 -12.36 -2.38
C LEU A 366 22.63 -12.90 -2.64
N GLY A 367 22.80 -14.23 -2.62
CA GLY A 367 24.08 -14.90 -2.87
C GLY A 367 24.59 -14.74 -4.31
N GLN A 368 23.77 -14.24 -5.22
CA GLN A 368 24.10 -13.96 -6.61
C GLN A 368 24.05 -12.46 -6.93
N LEU A 369 24.07 -11.58 -5.92
CA LEU A 369 24.29 -10.15 -6.09
C LEU A 369 25.77 -9.84 -5.95
N ASN A 370 26.54 -10.39 -6.87
CA ASN A 370 27.99 -10.27 -6.83
C ASN A 370 28.47 -9.54 -8.07
N TYR A 371 29.56 -8.83 -7.85
CA TYR A 371 30.34 -8.30 -8.92
C TYR A 371 31.31 -9.42 -9.39
N ARG A 372 31.54 -9.55 -10.69
CA ARG A 372 32.47 -10.57 -11.21
C ARG A 372 33.90 -10.03 -11.05
N LEU A 373 34.79 -10.89 -10.55
CA LEU A 373 36.22 -10.76 -10.83
C LEU A 373 36.46 -11.17 -12.29
N SER A 374 36.07 -10.31 -13.22
CA SER A 374 36.42 -10.46 -14.65
C SER A 374 37.79 -9.87 -14.93
N ASP A 375 38.38 -10.22 -16.07
CA ASP A 375 39.62 -9.57 -16.58
C ASP A 375 39.44 -8.06 -16.83
N ASN A 376 38.19 -7.58 -16.95
CA ASN A 376 37.88 -6.16 -17.00
C ASN A 376 37.89 -5.53 -15.59
N PRO A 377 38.67 -4.45 -15.36
CA PRO A 377 38.69 -3.78 -14.09
C PRO A 377 37.34 -3.10 -13.82
N MET A 378 36.74 -3.47 -12.69
CA MET A 378 35.54 -2.84 -12.17
C MET A 378 35.75 -1.35 -11.92
N SER A 379 34.76 -0.53 -12.28
CA SER A 379 34.74 0.85 -11.80
C SER A 379 34.47 0.86 -10.30
N THR A 380 35.05 1.82 -9.57
CA THR A 380 34.75 1.91 -8.14
C THR A 380 33.27 2.23 -7.88
N ASP A 381 32.64 2.97 -8.79
CA ASP A 381 31.23 3.35 -8.68
C ASP A 381 30.31 2.13 -8.81
N ASP A 382 30.64 1.19 -9.70
CA ASP A 382 29.95 -0.10 -9.83
C ASP A 382 30.03 -0.91 -8.53
N ALA A 383 31.21 -0.98 -7.92
CA ALA A 383 31.40 -1.69 -6.66
C ALA A 383 30.59 -1.03 -5.51
N ILE A 384 30.60 0.30 -5.43
CA ILE A 384 29.80 1.04 -4.45
C ILE A 384 28.30 0.78 -4.67
N ALA A 385 27.82 0.84 -5.91
CA ALA A 385 26.41 0.62 -6.24
C ALA A 385 25.94 -0.79 -5.84
N VAL A 386 26.77 -1.82 -6.02
CA VAL A 386 26.44 -3.19 -5.60
C VAL A 386 26.39 -3.33 -4.07
N VAL A 387 27.34 -2.74 -3.34
CA VAL A 387 27.32 -2.76 -1.87
C VAL A 387 26.11 -2.01 -1.32
N ASP A 388 25.78 -0.86 -1.91
CA ASP A 388 24.59 -0.08 -1.54
C ASP A 388 23.29 -0.84 -1.84
N LEU A 389 23.18 -1.49 -3.00
CA LEU A 389 22.05 -2.37 -3.34
C LEU A 389 21.86 -3.47 -2.29
N ARG A 390 22.95 -4.17 -1.90
CA ARG A 390 22.89 -5.21 -0.87
C ARG A 390 22.45 -4.65 0.49
N LYS A 391 22.97 -3.50 0.88
CA LYS A 391 22.57 -2.81 2.12
C LYS A 391 21.07 -2.50 2.10
N ASN A 392 20.55 -2.00 0.98
CA ASN A 392 19.14 -1.68 0.80
C ASN A 392 18.25 -2.92 0.89
N ILE A 393 18.64 -4.05 0.30
CA ILE A 393 17.85 -5.29 0.37
C ILE A 393 17.80 -5.82 1.81
N ILE A 394 18.91 -5.80 2.53
CA ILE A 394 18.95 -6.18 3.95
C ILE A 394 18.13 -5.21 4.82
N GLY A 395 18.03 -3.95 4.38
CA GLY A 395 17.15 -2.94 4.98
C GLY A 395 15.69 -3.03 4.53
N ASN A 396 15.25 -4.15 3.95
CA ASN A 396 13.88 -4.40 3.50
C ASN A 396 13.39 -3.42 2.42
N ALA A 397 14.29 -2.85 1.62
CA ALA A 397 13.88 -1.98 0.51
C ALA A 397 13.18 -2.78 -0.60
N LEU A 398 12.13 -2.19 -1.19
CA LEU A 398 11.45 -2.73 -2.36
C LEU A 398 12.33 -2.51 -3.60
N LEU A 399 12.62 -3.59 -4.33
CA LEU A 399 13.36 -3.53 -5.58
C LEU A 399 12.43 -3.72 -6.78
N GLU A 400 12.76 -3.08 -7.89
CA GLU A 400 11.97 -3.13 -9.11
C GLU A 400 12.83 -3.30 -10.35
N LEU A 401 12.40 -4.16 -11.28
CA LEU A 401 12.85 -4.09 -12.66
C LEU A 401 11.97 -3.15 -13.46
N TRP A 402 12.62 -2.19 -14.11
CA TRP A 402 12.03 -1.26 -15.05
C TRP A 402 12.07 -1.90 -16.43
N LEU A 403 10.90 -2.31 -16.91
CA LEU A 403 10.76 -3.02 -18.17
C LEU A 403 10.59 -2.04 -19.35
N PRO A 404 10.98 -2.44 -20.59
CA PRO A 404 10.87 -1.57 -21.77
C PRO A 404 9.46 -1.08 -22.13
N ASN A 405 8.42 -1.78 -21.70
CA ASN A 405 7.02 -1.37 -21.88
C ASN A 405 6.55 -0.31 -20.89
N GLY A 406 7.42 0.14 -19.97
CA GLY A 406 7.06 1.10 -18.92
C GLY A 406 6.54 0.44 -17.64
N GLU A 407 6.23 -0.85 -17.66
CA GLU A 407 5.81 -1.61 -16.47
C GLU A 407 6.95 -1.76 -15.45
N ARG A 408 6.56 -2.12 -14.24
CA ARG A 408 7.46 -2.34 -13.09
C ARG A 408 7.23 -3.74 -12.53
N LEU A 409 8.27 -4.55 -12.51
CA LEU A 409 8.26 -5.84 -11.82
C LEU A 409 8.90 -5.65 -10.45
N ASP A 410 8.11 -5.69 -9.39
CA ASP A 410 8.58 -5.54 -8.01
C ASP A 410 8.84 -6.90 -7.34
N PHE A 411 9.99 -6.99 -6.66
CA PHE A 411 10.40 -8.20 -5.97
C PHE A 411 9.85 -8.26 -4.55
N GLU A 412 9.74 -9.48 -4.02
CA GLU A 412 9.47 -9.66 -2.60
C GLU A 412 10.56 -9.05 -1.74
N VAL A 413 10.12 -8.41 -0.66
CA VAL A 413 11.00 -7.86 0.36
C VAL A 413 11.75 -9.02 1.04
N PHE A 414 13.07 -8.90 1.09
CA PHE A 414 13.90 -9.86 1.78
C PHE A 414 13.79 -9.65 3.29
N ILE A 415 13.45 -10.69 4.06
CA ILE A 415 13.44 -10.64 5.53
C ILE A 415 14.69 -11.35 6.05
N PRO A 416 15.70 -10.61 6.51
CA PRO A 416 16.90 -11.23 7.06
C PRO A 416 16.61 -11.98 8.37
N VAL A 417 17.08 -13.22 8.47
CA VAL A 417 17.03 -14.03 9.70
C VAL A 417 18.44 -14.31 10.19
N ASN A 418 18.64 -14.34 11.51
CA ASN A 418 19.92 -14.64 12.17
C ASN A 418 21.09 -13.71 11.78
N ILE A 419 20.84 -12.41 11.60
CA ILE A 419 21.90 -11.41 11.38
C ILE A 419 21.82 -10.28 12.41
N ASP A 420 22.97 -9.69 12.73
CA ASP A 420 23.03 -8.38 13.37
C ASP A 420 22.97 -7.31 12.27
N ILE A 421 21.81 -6.66 12.13
CA ILE A 421 21.57 -5.63 11.11
C ILE A 421 22.53 -4.45 11.30
N ALA A 422 22.73 -4.01 12.55
CA ALA A 422 23.55 -2.83 12.85
C ALA A 422 25.03 -3.09 12.53
N ALA A 423 25.55 -4.26 12.94
CA ALA A 423 26.91 -4.65 12.59
C ALA A 423 27.10 -4.83 11.07
N THR A 424 26.12 -5.43 10.40
CA THR A 424 26.14 -5.63 8.94
C THR A 424 26.17 -4.30 8.19
N TRP A 425 25.30 -3.36 8.57
CA TRP A 425 25.28 -2.02 7.97
C TRP A 425 26.60 -1.29 8.20
N LYS A 426 27.14 -1.33 9.41
CA LYS A 426 28.44 -0.72 9.73
C LYS A 426 29.58 -1.29 8.87
N SER A 427 29.59 -2.60 8.62
CA SER A 427 30.57 -3.25 7.75
C SER A 427 30.44 -2.77 6.30
N MET A 428 29.21 -2.69 5.78
CA MET A 428 28.95 -2.24 4.41
C MET A 428 29.31 -0.76 4.23
N ASP A 429 29.01 0.09 5.21
CA ASP A 429 29.40 1.50 5.20
C ASP A 429 30.92 1.69 5.23
N ALA A 430 31.63 0.86 6.00
CA ALA A 430 33.09 0.85 6.03
C ALA A 430 33.68 0.43 4.67
N GLU A 431 33.07 -0.56 4.00
CA GLU A 431 33.46 -0.99 2.65
C GLU A 431 33.25 0.12 1.61
N ILE A 432 32.08 0.75 1.59
CA ILE A 432 31.80 1.91 0.72
C ILE A 432 32.81 3.04 0.96
N ALA A 433 33.10 3.36 2.23
CA ALA A 433 34.08 4.38 2.58
C ALA A 433 35.50 4.02 2.11
N MET A 434 35.89 2.75 2.20
CA MET A 434 37.19 2.28 1.70
C MET A 434 37.29 2.40 0.17
N LEU A 435 36.23 2.01 -0.55
CA LEU A 435 36.15 2.12 -2.00
C LEU A 435 36.30 3.58 -2.45
N ARG A 436 35.53 4.50 -1.84
CA ARG A 436 35.63 5.95 -2.12
C ARG A 436 37.05 6.50 -1.92
N LYS A 437 37.75 6.07 -0.85
CA LYS A 437 39.15 6.48 -0.59
C LYS A 437 40.14 5.97 -1.65
N LYS A 438 39.94 4.77 -2.20
CA LYS A 438 40.79 4.22 -3.27
C LYS A 438 40.66 5.01 -4.58
N THR A 439 39.47 5.52 -4.90
CA THR A 439 39.24 6.39 -6.06
C THR A 439 39.98 7.72 -5.92
N HIS A 440 39.90 8.35 -4.74
CA HIS A 440 40.54 9.66 -4.51
C HIS A 440 42.08 9.63 -4.59
N LYS A 441 42.71 8.49 -4.30
CA LYS A 441 44.17 8.31 -4.43
C LYS A 441 44.64 8.04 -5.86
N ARG A 442 43.74 7.70 -6.80
CA ARG A 442 44.07 7.35 -8.18
C ARG A 442 43.97 8.51 -9.18
N THR A 443 43.42 9.67 -8.78
CA THR A 443 43.40 10.88 -9.61
C THR A 443 44.66 11.71 -9.30
N PRO A 444 45.70 11.73 -10.16
CA PRO A 444 46.83 12.64 -9.95
C PRO A 444 46.37 14.10 -10.10
N PRO A 445 47.00 15.06 -9.41
CA PRO A 445 46.70 16.48 -9.62
C PRO A 445 46.98 16.81 -11.08
N VAL A 446 45.97 17.39 -11.75
CA VAL A 446 46.12 17.95 -13.09
C VAL A 446 47.27 18.95 -13.05
N SER A 447 48.39 18.60 -13.67
CA SER A 447 49.50 19.53 -13.87
C SER A 447 48.97 20.67 -14.73
N ARG A 448 48.85 21.86 -14.13
CA ARG A 448 48.68 23.11 -14.88
C ARG A 448 49.92 23.29 -15.76
N THR A 449 49.76 23.16 -17.07
CA THR A 449 50.64 23.75 -18.07
C THR A 449 49.98 24.99 -18.64
#